data_AF-A0A6P8ZA22-F1
#
_entry.id   AF-A0A6P8ZA22-F1
#
_cell.length_a   1.000
_cell.length_b   1.000
_cell.length_c   1.000
_cell.angle_alpha   90.00
_cell.angle_beta   90.00
_cell.angle_gamma   90.00
#
_symmetry.space_group_name_H-M   'P 1'
#
loop_
_entity.id
_entity.type
_entity.pdbx_description
1 polymer ?
#
loop_
_entity_poly.entity_id
_entity_poly.type
_entity_poly.pdbx_seq_one_letter_code
_entity_poly.pdbx_strand_id
1 'polypeptide(L)'
;MVAIKLLFLTVFTLSNSLRGVIPKEPEPLRGAQYAAAENMLKTALKKVIDEDGPEFKLKIVYSVTNKEVSNLSVDTYNVDLFYEGTVRPCKVKIWTRPWTPWIVKGIKIVCDKNLQFEKDF
;
A
#
# COMPACT_ATOMS: atom_id res chain seq x y z
N MET A 1 -27.91 -61.59 28.36
CA MET A 1 -28.41 -61.18 27.04
C MET A 1 -27.63 -59.95 26.61
N VAL A 2 -26.83 -60.09 25.56
CA VAL A 2 -25.90 -59.06 25.04
C VAL A 2 -26.68 -58.11 24.14
N ALA A 3 -26.66 -56.81 24.44
CA ALA A 3 -27.25 -55.77 23.60
C ALA A 3 -26.14 -55.00 22.85
N ILE A 4 -26.44 -54.70 21.59
CA ILE A 4 -25.55 -54.49 20.47
C ILE A 4 -25.01 -53.06 20.36
N LYS A 5 -23.76 -52.99 19.86
CA LYS A 5 -22.97 -51.85 19.36
C LYS A 5 -23.77 -50.71 18.72
N LEU A 6 -23.26 -49.48 18.90
CA LEU A 6 -23.00 -48.52 17.82
C LEU A 6 -21.97 -47.47 18.28
N LEU A 7 -20.70 -47.76 17.99
CA LEU A 7 -19.60 -46.79 18.05
C LEU A 7 -19.66 -45.95 16.77
N PHE A 8 -20.08 -44.69 16.88
CA PHE A 8 -19.93 -43.71 15.80
C PHE A 8 -18.52 -43.13 15.81
N LEU A 9 -17.61 -43.78 15.08
CA LEU A 9 -16.34 -43.22 14.65
C LEU A 9 -16.58 -42.38 13.38
N THR A 10 -16.86 -41.10 13.53
CA THR A 10 -16.82 -40.15 12.41
C THR A 10 -15.42 -39.53 12.33
N VAL A 11 -14.61 -40.08 11.43
CA VAL A 11 -13.32 -39.52 11.04
C VAL A 11 -13.60 -38.31 10.16
N PHE A 12 -13.32 -37.11 10.67
CA PHE A 12 -13.42 -35.86 9.90
C PHE A 12 -12.02 -35.46 9.42
N THR A 13 -11.56 -36.05 8.31
CA THR A 13 -10.37 -35.56 7.61
C THR A 13 -10.80 -34.54 6.57
N LEU A 14 -10.82 -33.26 6.94
CA LEU A 14 -10.88 -32.19 5.95
C LEU A 14 -9.46 -31.87 5.47
N SER A 15 -9.03 -32.56 4.43
CA SER A 15 -7.84 -32.20 3.66
C SER A 15 -8.16 -30.97 2.79
N ASN A 16 -7.99 -29.77 3.33
CA ASN A 16 -7.97 -28.58 2.50
C ASN A 16 -6.58 -28.45 1.84
N SER A 17 -6.56 -28.72 0.54
CA SER A 17 -5.44 -28.48 -0.36
C SER A 17 -4.92 -27.05 -0.22
N LEU A 18 -3.61 -26.90 0.00
CA LEU A 18 -2.88 -25.66 -0.26
C LEU A 18 -3.02 -25.33 -1.76
N ARG A 19 -4.05 -24.57 -2.13
CA ARG A 19 -4.05 -23.83 -3.40
C ARG A 19 -2.99 -22.74 -3.25
N GLY A 20 -1.80 -23.01 -3.78
CA GLY A 20 -0.77 -22.00 -3.94
C GLY A 20 -1.29 -20.90 -4.86
N VAL A 21 -1.83 -19.84 -4.27
CA VAL A 21 -1.97 -18.56 -4.94
C VAL A 21 -0.55 -18.04 -5.09
N ILE A 22 0.04 -18.21 -6.27
CA ILE A 22 1.27 -17.49 -6.62
C ILE A 22 0.89 -16.00 -6.52
N PRO A 23 1.52 -15.20 -5.64
CA PRO A 23 1.26 -13.78 -5.61
C PRO A 23 1.63 -13.23 -6.98
N LYS A 24 0.64 -12.84 -7.78
CA LYS A 24 0.88 -12.12 -9.02
C LYS A 24 1.63 -10.85 -8.63
N GLU A 25 2.83 -10.68 -9.17
CA GLU A 25 3.60 -9.45 -8.98
C GLU A 25 2.71 -8.26 -9.37
N PRO A 26 2.63 -7.20 -8.54
CA PRO A 26 1.74 -6.07 -8.83
C PRO A 26 2.07 -5.50 -10.21
N GLU A 27 1.16 -5.64 -11.17
CA GLU A 27 1.33 -4.95 -12.45
C GLU A 27 1.23 -3.44 -12.21
N PRO A 28 2.13 -2.64 -12.80
CA PRO A 28 2.06 -1.19 -12.66
C PRO A 28 0.73 -0.65 -13.17
N LEU A 29 0.24 0.42 -12.53
CA LEU A 29 -0.90 1.15 -13.05
C LEU A 29 -0.56 1.62 -14.47
N ARG A 30 -1.56 1.69 -15.36
CA ARG A 30 -1.38 2.16 -16.75
C ARG A 30 -2.50 3.14 -17.11
N GLY A 31 -2.25 3.97 -18.12
CA GLY A 31 -3.23 4.93 -18.65
C GLY A 31 -3.50 6.13 -17.73
N ALA A 32 -4.67 6.75 -17.86
CA ALA A 32 -5.00 8.02 -17.18
C ALA A 32 -4.94 7.92 -15.64
N GLN A 33 -5.28 6.76 -15.06
CA GLN A 33 -5.21 6.53 -13.62
C GLN A 33 -3.76 6.53 -13.10
N TYR A 34 -2.82 6.01 -13.89
CA TYR A 34 -1.39 6.09 -13.56
C TYR A 34 -0.92 7.54 -13.57
N ALA A 35 -1.27 8.32 -14.61
CA ALA A 35 -0.82 9.71 -14.72
C ALA A 35 -1.34 10.59 -13.57
N ALA A 36 -2.61 10.41 -13.15
CA ALA A 36 -3.17 11.12 -12.01
C ALA A 36 -2.46 10.74 -10.69
N ALA A 37 -2.27 9.43 -10.46
CA ALA A 37 -1.58 8.91 -9.27
C ALA A 37 -0.11 9.38 -9.22
N GLU A 38 0.59 9.34 -10.35
CA GLU A 38 1.96 9.82 -10.50
C GLU A 38 2.07 11.32 -10.20
N ASN A 39 1.19 12.15 -10.76
CA ASN A 39 1.18 13.59 -10.55
C ASN A 39 0.91 13.96 -9.09
N MET A 40 -0.05 13.29 -8.46
CA MET A 40 -0.37 13.51 -7.05
C MET A 40 0.82 13.17 -6.15
N LEU A 41 1.44 12.00 -6.38
CA LEU A 41 2.61 11.58 -5.63
C LEU A 41 3.80 12.52 -5.85
N LYS A 42 4.09 12.91 -7.09
CA LYS A 42 5.17 13.87 -7.40
C LYS A 42 4.95 15.22 -6.70
N THR A 43 3.70 15.70 -6.65
CA THR A 43 3.35 16.93 -5.95
C THR A 43 3.63 16.81 -4.46
N ALA A 44 3.23 15.69 -3.83
CA ALA A 44 3.48 15.47 -2.42
C ALA A 44 4.98 15.32 -2.10
N LEU A 45 5.75 14.61 -2.92
CA LEU A 45 7.21 14.49 -2.76
C LEU A 45 7.92 15.84 -2.96
N LYS A 46 7.46 16.66 -3.91
CA LYS A 46 7.97 18.03 -4.04
C LYS A 46 7.70 18.85 -2.79
N LYS A 47 6.50 18.74 -2.21
CA LYS A 47 6.16 19.44 -0.96
C LYS A 47 7.05 19.01 0.20
N VAL A 48 7.49 17.74 0.26
CA VAL A 48 8.50 17.28 1.23
C VAL A 48 9.80 18.06 1.08
N ILE A 49 10.31 18.21 -0.14
CA ILE A 49 11.56 18.95 -0.43
C ILE A 49 11.42 20.44 -0.09
N ASP A 50 10.30 21.05 -0.49
CA ASP A 50 10.02 22.47 -0.23
C ASP A 50 9.93 22.80 1.28
N GLU A 51 9.80 21.77 2.10
CA GLU A 51 9.61 21.83 3.56
C GLU A 51 10.78 21.20 4.33
N ASP A 52 11.98 21.28 3.74
CA ASP A 52 13.28 20.81 4.25
C ASP A 52 13.34 19.29 4.55
N GLY A 53 12.59 18.50 3.79
CA GLY A 53 12.58 17.04 3.87
C GLY A 53 13.55 16.35 2.90
N PRO A 54 13.70 15.01 3.05
CA PRO A 54 14.54 14.19 2.18
C PRO A 54 14.08 14.18 0.71
N GLU A 55 15.04 14.13 -0.22
CA GLU A 55 14.76 14.07 -1.65
C GLU A 55 14.44 12.63 -2.10
N PHE A 56 13.15 12.30 -2.13
CA PHE A 56 12.65 11.06 -2.72
C PHE A 56 12.26 11.29 -4.19
N LYS A 57 12.70 10.40 -5.09
CA LYS A 57 12.33 10.45 -6.52
C LYS A 57 11.48 9.25 -6.90
N LEU A 58 10.34 9.49 -7.54
CA LEU A 58 9.48 8.41 -8.02
C LEU A 58 10.13 7.68 -9.19
N LYS A 59 10.24 6.34 -9.09
CA LYS A 59 10.66 5.46 -10.19
C LYS A 59 9.46 4.86 -10.92
N ILE A 60 8.55 4.24 -10.18
CA ILE A 60 7.35 3.60 -10.74
C ILE A 60 6.22 3.53 -9.71
N VAL A 61 4.97 3.60 -10.17
CA VAL A 61 3.77 3.36 -9.34
C VAL A 61 3.17 2.00 -9.68
N TYR A 62 3.12 1.10 -8.68
CA TYR A 62 2.50 -0.21 -8.83
C TYR A 62 1.00 -0.16 -8.64
N SER A 63 0.55 0.51 -7.58
CA SER A 63 -0.86 0.58 -7.23
C SER A 63 -1.14 1.78 -6.34
N VAL A 64 -2.37 2.28 -6.40
CA VAL A 64 -2.91 3.25 -5.44
C VAL A 64 -4.24 2.73 -4.91
N THR A 65 -4.49 2.94 -3.62
CA THR A 65 -5.79 2.69 -3.01
C THR A 65 -6.21 3.91 -2.22
N ASN A 66 -7.40 4.42 -2.50
CA ASN A 66 -7.99 5.53 -1.76
C ASN A 66 -8.90 4.98 -0.65
N LYS A 67 -8.85 5.60 0.53
CA LYS A 67 -9.80 5.37 1.64
C LYS A 67 -10.16 6.69 2.30
N GLU A 68 -11.41 6.85 2.66
CA GLU A 68 -11.84 7.96 3.51
C GLU A 68 -11.71 7.59 4.98
N VAL A 69 -11.05 8.45 5.77
CA VAL A 69 -10.85 8.26 7.20
C VAL A 69 -11.06 9.61 7.89
N SER A 70 -12.09 9.73 8.72
CA SER A 70 -12.33 10.91 9.57
C SER A 70 -12.28 12.25 8.83
N ASN A 71 -13.03 12.38 7.72
CA ASN A 71 -13.06 13.57 6.84
C ASN A 71 -11.74 13.88 6.13
N LEU A 72 -10.83 12.91 6.03
CA LEU A 72 -9.62 12.96 5.20
C LEU A 72 -9.65 11.85 4.16
N SER A 73 -9.14 12.14 2.97
CA SER A 73 -8.87 11.12 1.97
C SER A 73 -7.43 10.63 2.15
N VAL A 74 -7.25 9.31 2.19
CA VAL A 74 -5.96 8.65 2.40
C VAL A 74 -5.65 7.81 1.17
N ASP A 75 -4.70 8.29 0.38
CA ASP A 75 -4.17 7.54 -0.75
C ASP A 75 -2.95 6.74 -0.30
N THR A 76 -3.03 5.42 -0.45
CA THR A 76 -1.93 4.50 -0.16
C THR A 76 -1.34 4.00 -1.48
N TYR A 77 -0.08 4.34 -1.73
CA TYR A 77 0.67 3.94 -2.91
C TYR A 77 1.66 2.83 -2.55
N ASN A 78 1.76 1.83 -3.42
CA ASN A 78 2.92 0.93 -3.48
C ASN A 78 3.75 1.35 -4.69
N VAL A 79 5.01 1.71 -4.47
CA VAL A 79 5.87 2.36 -5.47
C VAL A 79 7.31 1.92 -5.29
N ASP A 80 8.14 2.15 -6.29
CA ASP A 80 9.58 2.25 -6.05
C ASP A 80 10.00 3.72 -6.02
N LEU A 81 10.75 4.08 -4.98
CA LEU A 81 11.40 5.39 -4.85
C LEU A 81 12.91 5.23 -4.95
N PHE A 82 13.55 6.17 -5.64
CA PHE A 82 14.99 6.35 -5.59
C PHE A 82 15.32 7.30 -4.44
N TYR A 83 16.21 6.84 -3.54
CA TYR A 83 16.70 7.58 -2.39
C TYR A 83 18.15 7.19 -2.12
N GLU A 84 19.03 8.18 -1.96
CA GLU A 84 20.46 7.98 -1.66
C GLU A 84 21.16 6.96 -2.57
N GLY A 85 20.95 7.06 -3.88
CA GLY A 85 21.61 6.17 -4.85
C GLY A 85 20.95 4.81 -5.04
N THR A 86 19.92 4.47 -4.26
CA THR A 86 19.29 3.15 -4.26
C THR A 86 17.80 3.22 -4.59
N VAL A 87 17.31 2.31 -5.44
CA VAL A 87 15.87 2.12 -5.65
C VAL A 87 15.33 1.21 -4.55
N ARG A 88 14.26 1.64 -3.88
CA ARG A 88 13.65 0.92 -2.76
C ARG A 88 12.14 0.77 -2.98
N PRO A 89 11.57 -0.41 -2.69
CA PRO A 89 10.13 -0.57 -2.63
C PRO A 89 9.59 0.14 -1.39
N CYS A 90 8.65 1.06 -1.61
CA CYS A 90 8.09 1.91 -0.57
C CYS A 90 6.56 1.86 -0.56
N LYS A 91 6.01 2.00 0.63
CA LYS A 91 4.60 2.31 0.86
C LYS A 91 4.49 3.78 1.24
N VAL A 92 3.80 4.54 0.41
CA VAL A 92 3.56 5.97 0.65
C VAL A 92 2.09 6.19 0.99
N LYS A 93 1.82 6.86 2.09
CA LYS A 93 0.48 7.34 2.43
C LYS A 93 0.45 8.84 2.29
N ILE A 94 -0.55 9.36 1.59
CA ILE A 94 -0.80 10.79 1.44
C ILE A 94 -2.17 11.08 2.03
N TRP A 95 -2.22 12.04 2.95
CA TRP A 95 -3.47 12.55 3.49
C TRP A 95 -3.83 13.85 2.79
N THR A 96 -5.05 13.91 2.28
CA THR A 96 -5.62 15.09 1.63
C THR A 96 -6.98 15.42 2.21
N ARG A 97 -7.42 16.66 2.01
CA ARG A 97 -8.80 17.06 2.34
C ARG A 97 -9.74 16.63 1.20
N PRO A 98 -10.88 15.97 1.48
CA PRO A 98 -11.80 15.48 0.45
C PRO A 98 -12.35 16.60 -0.45
N TRP A 99 -12.59 17.79 0.13
CA TRP A 99 -13.08 18.96 -0.61
C TRP A 99 -11.98 19.71 -1.37
N THR A 100 -10.70 19.36 -1.16
CA THR A 100 -9.54 19.95 -1.84
C THR A 100 -8.41 18.90 -1.97
N PRO A 101 -8.59 17.87 -2.83
CA PRO A 101 -7.69 16.72 -2.88
C PRO A 101 -6.27 17.05 -3.33
N TRP A 102 -6.04 18.21 -3.96
CA TRP A 102 -4.71 18.72 -4.30
C TRP A 102 -3.94 19.28 -3.10
N ILE A 103 -4.59 19.51 -1.95
CA ILE A 103 -3.95 20.01 -0.74
C ILE A 103 -3.48 18.81 0.09
N VAL A 104 -2.19 18.53 -0.01
CA VAL A 104 -1.51 17.55 0.84
C VAL A 104 -1.42 18.08 2.27
N LYS A 105 -2.05 17.37 3.20
CA LYS A 105 -2.04 17.64 4.66
C LYS A 105 -0.96 16.85 5.39
N GLY A 106 -0.55 15.73 4.84
CA GLY A 106 0.55 14.96 5.39
C GLY A 106 1.00 13.88 4.44
N ILE A 107 2.18 13.34 4.71
CA ILE A 107 2.77 12.25 3.96
C ILE A 107 3.56 11.34 4.90
N LYS A 108 3.43 10.03 4.70
CA LYS A 108 4.24 9.02 5.36
C LYS A 108 4.84 8.09 4.33
N ILE A 109 6.15 7.94 4.35
CA ILE A 109 6.93 7.11 3.46
C ILE A 109 7.58 6.03 4.31
N VAL A 110 7.31 4.77 4.00
CA VAL A 110 7.96 3.62 4.62
C VAL A 110 8.60 2.80 3.52
N CYS A 111 9.93 2.76 3.50
CA CYS A 111 10.70 1.95 2.57
C CYS A 111 11.45 0.88 3.37
N ASP A 112 11.35 -0.37 2.93
CA ASP A 112 11.90 -1.51 3.66
C ASP A 112 11.52 -1.48 5.16
N LYS A 113 12.36 -2.02 6.06
CA LYS A 113 12.14 -1.96 7.52
C LYS A 113 12.85 -0.81 8.23
N ASN A 114 13.78 -0.14 7.56
CA ASN A 114 14.76 0.74 8.20
C ASN A 114 14.61 2.23 7.81
N LEU A 115 13.82 2.54 6.77
CA LEU A 115 13.64 3.92 6.31
C LEU A 115 12.18 4.32 6.48
N GLN A 116 11.94 5.26 7.40
CA GLN A 116 10.63 5.83 7.66
C GLN A 116 10.74 7.34 7.71
N PHE A 117 9.82 8.00 7.01
CA PHE A 117 9.68 9.45 7.03
C PHE A 117 8.20 9.79 7.16
N GLU A 118 7.86 10.74 8.01
CA GLU A 118 6.49 11.21 8.19
C GLU A 118 6.52 12.72 8.45
N LYS A 119 5.65 13.45 7.76
CA LYS A 119 5.51 14.89 7.92
C LYS A 119 4.08 15.32 7.65
N ASP A 120 3.58 16.17 8.54
CA ASP A 120 2.34 16.93 8.36
C ASP A 120 2.65 18.34 7.81
N PHE A 121 1.71 18.88 7.04
CA PHE A 121 1.78 20.19 6.38
C PHE A 121 0.57 21.09 6.68
#